data_AF-A0A315R5W0-F1
#
_entry.id   AF-A0A315R5W0-F1
#
_cell.length_a   1.000
_cell.length_b   1.000
_cell.length_c   1.000
_cell.angle_alpha   90.00
_cell.angle_beta   90.00
_cell.angle_gamma   90.00
#
_symmetry.space_group_name_H-M   'P 1'
#
loop_
_entity.id
_entity.type
_entity.pdbx_description
1 polymer ?
#
loop_
_entity_poly.entity_id
_entity_poly.type
_entity_poly.pdbx_seq_one_letter_code
_entity_poly.pdbx_strand_id
1 'polypeptide(L)'
;MKFKLGIPTDLEELSQNEDWKELENISSFFIFKILILGFGILISTFFYQFIKEIISIREIYSNYMDNWYIVFLLIPLHEVCHALLYPNFGLSDKSIFGFWPKKFVFYSYYDLPLKRDRIIIAMLAPLFILTVIPVLLISVFELNYIYLAILAVLNSIGGAGDIFYSVLIFSQVPKNSVLKTDTARVFWKEV
;
A
#
# COMPACT_ATOMS: atom_id res chain seq x y z
N MET A 1 -9.42 0.73 17.66
CA MET A 1 -8.59 1.50 16.72
C MET A 1 -8.01 2.72 17.42
N LYS A 2 -6.76 3.12 17.12
CA LYS A 2 -6.12 4.33 17.68
C LYS A 2 -5.54 5.20 16.56
N PHE A 3 -5.50 6.51 16.78
CA PHE A 3 -4.78 7.44 15.91
C PHE A 3 -3.47 7.89 16.57
N LYS A 4 -2.38 7.96 15.81
CA LYS A 4 -1.05 8.35 16.30
C LYS A 4 -0.40 9.39 15.39
N LEU A 5 0.14 10.44 15.99
CA LEU A 5 0.99 11.41 15.30
C LEU A 5 2.45 11.11 15.63
N GLY A 6 3.27 10.84 14.61
CA GLY A 6 4.69 10.48 14.77
C GLY A 6 5.02 9.06 14.33
N ILE A 7 6.10 8.50 14.88
CA ILE A 7 6.61 7.19 14.48
C ILE A 7 5.59 6.07 14.81
N PRO A 8 5.32 5.10 13.91
CA PRO A 8 4.32 4.05 14.14
C PRO A 8 4.64 3.21 15.38
N THR A 9 5.87 2.71 15.42
CA THR A 9 6.42 1.91 16.51
C THR A 9 7.93 2.08 16.52
N ASP A 10 8.53 1.86 17.67
CA ASP A 10 9.98 1.66 17.76
C ASP A 10 10.25 0.16 17.58
N LEU A 11 11.10 -0.20 16.63
CA LEU A 11 11.54 -1.59 16.39
C LEU A 11 13.00 -1.80 16.80
N GLU A 12 13.61 -0.85 17.50
CA GLU A 12 15.01 -0.99 17.92
C GLU A 12 15.24 -2.15 18.90
N GLU A 13 14.22 -2.50 19.69
CA GLU A 13 14.27 -3.69 20.53
C GLU A 13 14.33 -4.98 19.69
N LEU A 14 13.76 -5.00 18.48
CA LEU A 14 13.82 -6.16 17.59
C LEU A 14 15.16 -6.25 16.86
N SER A 15 15.79 -5.13 16.52
CA SER A 15 17.12 -5.15 15.87
C SER A 15 18.19 -5.73 16.78
N GLN A 16 18.00 -5.63 18.10
CA GLN A 16 18.90 -6.19 19.11
C GLN A 16 18.58 -7.65 19.46
N ASN A 17 17.47 -8.21 18.95
CA ASN A 17 17.03 -9.56 19.27
C ASN A 17 17.46 -10.55 18.19
N GLU A 18 18.31 -11.52 18.55
CA GLU A 18 18.87 -12.52 17.62
C GLU A 18 17.82 -13.42 16.95
N ASP A 19 16.63 -13.57 17.53
CA ASP A 19 15.55 -14.35 16.94
C ASP A 19 14.89 -13.65 15.75
N TRP A 20 15.01 -12.32 15.66
CA TRP A 20 14.38 -11.51 14.62
C TRP A 20 15.39 -11.14 13.54
N LYS A 21 15.05 -11.49 12.30
CA LYS A 21 15.83 -11.15 11.11
C LYS A 21 15.18 -9.96 10.43
N GLU A 22 15.96 -8.94 10.09
CA GLU A 22 15.49 -7.85 9.24
C GLU A 22 15.48 -8.31 7.78
N LEU A 23 14.46 -7.89 7.02
CA LEU A 23 14.40 -8.09 5.58
C LEU A 23 15.58 -7.36 4.93
N GLU A 24 16.31 -8.03 4.04
CA GLU A 24 17.52 -7.45 3.46
C GLU A 24 17.17 -6.19 2.66
N ASN A 25 17.82 -5.08 3.04
CA ASN A 25 17.51 -3.76 2.53
C ASN A 25 17.92 -3.64 1.06
N ILE A 26 17.13 -2.93 0.27
CA ILE A 26 17.50 -2.57 -1.09
C ILE A 26 18.39 -1.34 -1.04
N SER A 27 19.58 -1.51 -1.60
CA SER A 27 20.61 -0.49 -1.66
C SER A 27 20.07 0.85 -2.19
N SER A 28 20.32 1.92 -1.42
CA SER A 28 19.92 3.31 -1.68
C SER A 28 18.41 3.57 -1.74
N PHE A 29 17.89 4.16 -0.66
CA PHE A 29 16.53 4.66 -0.53
C PHE A 29 16.07 5.59 -1.67
N PHE A 30 17.00 6.27 -2.37
CA PHE A 30 16.66 7.17 -3.47
C PHE A 30 16.44 6.45 -4.80
N ILE A 31 17.39 5.59 -5.21
CA ILE A 31 17.28 4.83 -6.46
C ILE A 31 16.06 3.92 -6.38
N PHE A 32 15.86 3.30 -5.23
CA PHE A 32 14.72 2.44 -4.98
C PHE A 32 13.37 3.15 -5.17
N LYS A 33 13.23 4.38 -4.68
CA LYS A 33 12.01 5.19 -4.89
C LYS A 33 11.76 5.54 -6.36
N ILE A 34 12.82 5.84 -7.12
CA ILE A 34 12.69 6.11 -8.56
C ILE A 34 12.21 4.86 -9.28
N LEU A 35 12.76 3.69 -8.93
CA LEU A 35 12.33 2.42 -9.51
C LEU A 35 10.87 2.11 -9.17
N ILE A 36 10.45 2.29 -7.91
CA ILE A 36 9.04 2.13 -7.51
C ILE A 36 8.14 3.09 -8.30
N LEU A 37 8.52 4.36 -8.43
CA LEU A 37 7.72 5.34 -9.16
C LEU A 37 7.59 4.97 -10.64
N GLY A 38 8.70 4.62 -11.29
CA GLY A 38 8.70 4.17 -12.68
C GLY A 38 7.84 2.93 -12.88
N PHE A 39 7.95 1.95 -11.97
CA PHE A 39 7.13 0.75 -11.97
C PHE A 39 5.64 1.06 -11.75
N GLY A 40 5.31 2.00 -10.86
CA GLY A 40 3.95 2.46 -10.63
C GLY A 40 3.33 3.12 -11.87
N ILE A 41 4.09 3.94 -12.60
CA ILE A 41 3.64 4.51 -13.87
C ILE A 41 3.37 3.41 -14.91
N LEU A 42 4.22 2.38 -14.99
CA LEU A 42 4.02 1.25 -15.89
C LEU A 42 2.74 0.48 -15.55
N ILE A 43 2.52 0.16 -14.28
CA ILE A 43 1.29 -0.52 -13.80
C ILE A 43 0.07 0.34 -14.08
N SER A 44 0.14 1.64 -13.81
CA SER A 44 -0.95 2.57 -14.09
C SER A 44 -1.29 2.63 -15.57
N THR A 45 -0.27 2.61 -16.43
CA THR A 45 -0.46 2.60 -17.88
C THR A 45 -1.10 1.29 -18.33
N PHE A 46 -0.71 0.16 -17.74
CA PHE A 46 -1.31 -1.15 -17.98
C PHE A 46 -2.80 -1.14 -17.62
N PHE A 47 -3.18 -0.70 -16.42
CA PHE A 47 -4.58 -0.64 -16.01
C PHE A 47 -5.40 0.34 -16.86
N TYR A 48 -4.81 1.47 -17.25
CA TYR A 48 -5.48 2.43 -18.13
C TYR A 48 -5.86 1.82 -19.49
N GLN A 49 -5.09 0.85 -20.02
CA GLN A 49 -5.44 0.18 -21.29
C GLN A 49 -6.82 -0.47 -21.28
N PHE A 50 -7.33 -0.88 -20.12
CA PHE A 50 -8.62 -1.55 -19.99
C PHE A 50 -9.81 -0.59 -19.95
N ILE A 51 -9.59 0.70 -19.69
CA ILE A 51 -10.67 1.69 -19.53
C ILE A 51 -10.62 2.80 -20.59
N LYS A 52 -9.54 2.89 -21.38
CA LYS A 52 -9.30 3.99 -22.33
C LYS A 52 -10.38 4.18 -23.40
N GLU A 53 -11.09 3.11 -23.76
CA GLU A 53 -12.18 3.16 -24.76
C GLU A 53 -13.46 3.78 -24.20
N ILE A 54 -13.59 3.84 -22.86
CA ILE A 54 -14.75 4.41 -22.14
C ILE A 54 -14.40 5.81 -21.64
N ILE A 55 -13.21 5.97 -21.06
CA ILE A 55 -12.77 7.21 -20.40
C ILE A 55 -11.40 7.60 -20.94
N SER A 56 -11.31 8.78 -21.56
CA SER A 56 -10.05 9.26 -22.14
C SER A 56 -9.07 9.77 -21.07
N ILE A 57 -7.76 9.64 -21.33
CA ILE A 57 -6.72 10.20 -20.45
C ILE A 57 -6.84 11.72 -20.29
N ARG A 58 -7.34 12.43 -21.32
CA ARG A 58 -7.55 13.87 -21.27
C ARG A 58 -8.63 14.24 -20.24
N GLU A 59 -9.69 13.45 -20.19
CA GLU A 59 -10.77 13.62 -19.22
C GLU A 59 -10.30 13.33 -17.80
N ILE A 60 -9.53 12.25 -17.60
CA ILE A 60 -8.90 11.92 -16.30
C ILE A 60 -8.01 13.08 -15.86
N TYR A 61 -7.14 13.57 -16.73
CA TYR A 61 -6.23 14.65 -16.42
C TYR A 61 -6.96 15.95 -16.08
N SER A 62 -7.94 16.37 -16.90
CA SER A 62 -8.69 17.62 -16.66
C SER A 62 -9.43 17.56 -15.32
N ASN A 63 -10.18 16.49 -15.07
CA ASN A 63 -10.92 16.33 -13.83
C ASN A 63 -9.99 16.21 -12.61
N TYR A 64 -8.83 15.57 -12.75
CA TYR A 64 -7.83 15.55 -11.69
C TYR A 64 -7.25 16.94 -11.39
N MET A 65 -6.94 17.75 -12.41
CA MET A 65 -6.45 19.12 -12.21
C MET A 65 -7.47 20.00 -11.47
N ASP A 66 -8.76 19.87 -11.82
CA ASP A 66 -9.84 20.59 -11.16
C ASP A 66 -10.11 20.07 -9.73
N ASN A 67 -9.79 18.80 -9.46
CA ASN A 67 -10.10 18.12 -8.20
C ASN A 67 -8.85 17.49 -7.53
N TRP A 68 -7.71 18.18 -7.56
CA TRP A 68 -6.43 17.64 -7.06
C TRP A 68 -6.48 17.19 -5.59
N TYR A 69 -7.42 17.73 -4.80
CA TYR A 69 -7.65 17.36 -3.41
C TYR A 69 -8.06 15.89 -3.22
N ILE A 70 -8.51 15.19 -4.28
CA ILE A 70 -8.82 13.76 -4.26
C ILE A 70 -7.63 12.93 -3.79
N VAL A 71 -6.39 13.36 -4.03
CA VAL A 71 -5.18 12.66 -3.55
C VAL A 71 -5.16 12.60 -2.01
N PHE A 72 -5.62 13.64 -1.31
CA PHE A 72 -5.68 13.65 0.15
C PHE A 72 -6.77 12.73 0.70
N LEU A 73 -7.77 12.38 -0.10
CA LEU A 73 -8.78 11.38 0.24
C LEU A 73 -8.31 9.97 -0.12
N LEU A 74 -7.55 9.83 -1.20
CA LEU A 74 -7.02 8.55 -1.65
C LEU A 74 -6.04 7.95 -0.64
N ILE A 75 -5.15 8.75 -0.07
CA ILE A 75 -4.14 8.28 0.88
C ILE A 75 -4.77 7.57 2.10
N PRO A 76 -5.70 8.18 2.87
CA PRO A 76 -6.32 7.49 4.00
C PRO A 76 -7.17 6.31 3.54
N LEU A 77 -7.81 6.36 2.37
CA LEU A 77 -8.56 5.24 1.83
C LEU A 77 -7.66 4.04 1.51
N HIS A 78 -6.46 4.31 0.97
CA HIS A 78 -5.42 3.31 0.72
C HIS A 78 -4.99 2.65 2.03
N GLU A 79 -4.67 3.43 3.06
CA GLU A 79 -4.30 2.89 4.37
C GLU A 79 -5.44 2.08 5.03
N VAL A 80 -6.69 2.51 4.85
CA VAL A 80 -7.85 1.73 5.33
C VAL A 80 -7.92 0.38 4.62
N CYS A 81 -7.62 0.31 3.33
CA CYS A 81 -7.62 -0.96 2.59
C CYS A 81 -6.63 -1.97 3.17
N HIS A 82 -5.42 -1.55 3.58
CA HIS A 82 -4.51 -2.43 4.30
C HIS A 82 -5.13 -2.93 5.61
N ALA A 83 -5.68 -2.01 6.41
CA ALA A 83 -6.20 -2.31 7.73
C ALA A 83 -7.42 -3.25 7.71
N LEU A 84 -8.20 -3.27 6.63
CA LEU A 84 -9.29 -4.25 6.47
C LEU A 84 -8.81 -5.70 6.58
N LEU A 85 -7.54 -5.97 6.27
CA LEU A 85 -6.94 -7.31 6.32
C LEU A 85 -6.23 -7.59 7.65
N TYR A 86 -6.16 -6.60 8.55
CA TYR A 86 -5.73 -6.81 9.92
C TYR A 86 -6.82 -7.55 10.72
N PRO A 87 -6.46 -8.18 11.86
CA PRO A 87 -7.44 -8.76 12.77
C PRO A 87 -8.56 -7.78 13.14
N ASN A 88 -9.79 -8.29 13.21
CA ASN A 88 -11.01 -7.52 13.45
C ASN A 88 -11.19 -6.34 12.47
N PHE A 89 -10.79 -6.51 11.20
CA PHE A 89 -10.94 -5.52 10.13
C PHE A 89 -10.35 -4.15 10.47
N GLY A 90 -9.26 -4.11 11.24
CA GLY A 90 -8.62 -2.86 11.65
C GLY A 90 -9.32 -2.14 12.81
N LEU A 91 -10.35 -2.74 13.43
CA LEU A 91 -11.14 -2.11 14.49
C LEU A 91 -10.58 -2.35 15.90
N SER A 92 -9.62 -3.27 16.05
CA SER A 92 -9.02 -3.60 17.34
C SER A 92 -8.22 -2.43 17.96
N ASP A 93 -7.92 -2.51 19.26
CA ASP A 93 -7.03 -1.57 19.95
C ASP A 93 -5.56 -1.67 19.49
N LYS A 94 -5.21 -2.74 18.76
CA LYS A 94 -3.88 -2.98 18.16
C LYS A 94 -3.75 -2.40 16.74
N SER A 95 -4.85 -1.95 16.15
CA SER A 95 -4.87 -1.31 14.84
C SER A 95 -4.68 0.20 15.01
N ILE A 96 -3.58 0.70 14.47
CA ILE A 96 -3.11 2.08 14.61
C ILE A 96 -3.09 2.72 13.22
N PHE A 97 -3.77 3.86 13.10
CA PHE A 97 -3.61 4.75 11.96
C PHE A 97 -2.81 5.96 12.38
N GLY A 98 -2.04 6.54 11.47
CA GLY A 98 -1.28 7.70 11.82
C GLY A 98 -0.71 8.46 10.66
N PHE A 99 -0.11 9.58 11.03
CA PHE A 99 0.68 10.41 10.13
C PHE A 99 2.04 10.65 10.77
N TRP A 100 3.10 10.49 9.99
CA TRP A 100 4.45 10.79 10.39
C TRP A 100 4.94 12.06 9.67
N PRO A 101 4.80 13.25 10.29
CA PRO A 101 5.11 14.53 9.62
C PRO A 101 6.55 14.61 9.09
N LYS A 102 7.52 14.09 9.85
CA LYS A 102 8.95 14.13 9.47
C LYS A 102 9.24 13.39 8.16
N LYS A 103 8.48 12.34 7.85
CA LYS A 103 8.61 11.58 6.59
C LYS A 103 7.49 11.89 5.59
N PHE A 104 6.49 12.67 5.99
CA PHE A 104 5.30 12.97 5.21
C PHE A 104 4.56 11.70 4.75
N VAL A 105 4.43 10.71 5.65
CA VAL A 105 3.85 9.40 5.38
C VAL A 105 2.62 9.20 6.26
N PHE A 106 1.49 8.88 5.64
CA PHE A 106 0.35 8.27 6.33
C PHE A 106 0.57 6.77 6.41
N TYR A 107 0.08 6.15 7.47
CA TYR A 107 0.27 4.72 7.68
C TYR A 107 -0.90 4.09 8.42
N SER A 108 -1.11 2.83 8.10
CA SER A 108 -1.82 1.84 8.89
C SER A 108 -0.80 0.84 9.45
N TYR A 109 -0.98 0.47 10.71
CA TYR A 109 -0.06 -0.41 11.41
C TYR A 109 -0.81 -1.32 12.39
N TYR A 110 -0.34 -2.57 12.51
CA TYR A 110 -0.84 -3.53 13.49
C TYR A 110 0.25 -3.88 14.50
N ASP A 111 -0.01 -3.61 15.77
CA ASP A 111 1.01 -3.62 16.84
C ASP A 111 1.59 -5.00 17.20
N LEU A 112 0.89 -6.07 16.81
CA LEU A 112 1.29 -7.44 17.08
C LEU A 112 1.84 -8.12 15.82
N PRO A 113 2.72 -9.14 15.96
CA PRO A 113 3.19 -9.92 14.83
C PRO A 113 2.05 -10.56 14.04
N LEU A 114 2.16 -10.51 12.71
CA LEU A 114 1.21 -11.13 11.78
C LEU A 114 1.88 -12.22 10.97
N LYS A 115 1.12 -13.24 10.57
CA LYS A 115 1.60 -14.28 9.66
C LYS A 115 2.02 -13.66 8.32
N ARG A 116 3.09 -14.19 7.71
CA ARG A 116 3.59 -13.80 6.39
C ARG A 116 2.51 -13.56 5.36
N ASP A 117 1.69 -14.56 5.12
CA ASP A 117 0.70 -14.49 4.04
C ASP A 117 -0.37 -13.43 4.32
N ARG A 118 -0.73 -13.18 5.59
CA ARG A 118 -1.65 -12.10 5.94
C ARG A 118 -1.05 -10.73 5.62
N ILE A 119 0.25 -10.53 5.86
CA ILE A 119 0.89 -9.26 5.52
C ILE A 119 0.94 -9.07 4.00
N ILE A 120 1.34 -10.08 3.24
CA ILE A 120 1.36 -9.98 1.77
C ILE A 120 -0.04 -9.62 1.23
N ILE A 121 -1.08 -10.30 1.72
CA ILE A 121 -2.47 -10.01 1.31
C ILE A 121 -2.87 -8.60 1.73
N ALA A 122 -2.53 -8.17 2.95
CA ALA A 122 -2.81 -6.82 3.41
C ALA A 122 -2.10 -5.76 2.55
N MET A 123 -0.83 -5.97 2.20
CA MET A 123 -0.07 -5.07 1.33
C MET A 123 -0.71 -4.97 -0.06
N LEU A 124 -1.14 -6.08 -0.66
CA LEU A 124 -1.76 -6.06 -1.99
C LEU A 124 -3.23 -5.56 -1.99
N ALA A 125 -3.84 -5.41 -0.81
CA ALA A 125 -5.26 -5.07 -0.68
C ALA A 125 -5.64 -3.73 -1.33
N PRO A 126 -4.92 -2.61 -1.16
CA PRO A 126 -5.29 -1.35 -1.80
C PRO A 126 -5.23 -1.45 -3.31
N LEU A 127 -4.24 -2.12 -3.90
CA LEU A 127 -4.20 -2.33 -5.34
C LEU A 127 -5.42 -3.10 -5.82
N PHE A 128 -5.83 -4.15 -5.11
CA PHE A 128 -6.99 -4.94 -5.51
C PHE A 128 -8.30 -4.15 -5.36
N ILE A 129 -8.52 -3.54 -4.19
CA ILE A 129 -9.77 -2.86 -3.84
C ILE A 129 -9.93 -1.54 -4.59
N LEU A 130 -8.86 -0.75 -4.71
CA LEU A 130 -8.90 0.60 -5.26
C LEU A 130 -8.44 0.68 -6.71
N THR A 131 -7.86 -0.38 -7.29
CA THR A 131 -7.51 -0.38 -8.72
C THR A 131 -8.19 -1.51 -9.48
N VAL A 132 -7.96 -2.77 -9.11
CA VAL A 132 -8.46 -3.92 -9.89
C VAL A 132 -10.00 -3.93 -9.94
N ILE A 133 -10.66 -3.83 -8.79
CA ILE A 133 -12.14 -3.80 -8.74
C ILE A 133 -12.69 -2.60 -9.53
N PRO A 134 -12.25 -1.34 -9.29
CA PRO A 134 -12.65 -0.19 -10.09
C PRO A 134 -12.49 -0.34 -11.60
N VAL A 135 -11.33 -0.84 -12.05
CA VAL A 135 -11.06 -1.07 -13.48
C VAL A 135 -12.02 -2.10 -14.06
N LEU A 136 -12.26 -3.21 -13.36
CA LEU A 136 -13.22 -4.23 -13.78
C LEU A 136 -14.65 -3.67 -13.82
N LEU A 137 -15.04 -2.86 -12.84
CA LEU A 137 -16.37 -2.25 -12.83
C LEU A 137 -16.56 -1.32 -14.03
N ILE A 138 -15.56 -0.49 -14.34
CA ILE A 138 -15.58 0.40 -15.51
C ILE A 138 -15.63 -0.42 -16.79
N SER A 139 -14.73 -1.39 -16.97
CA SER A 139 -14.57 -2.10 -18.24
C SER A 139 -15.69 -3.11 -18.54
N VAL A 140 -16.24 -3.78 -17.52
CA VAL A 140 -17.27 -4.81 -17.69
C VAL A 140 -18.67 -4.19 -17.82
N PHE A 141 -18.95 -3.13 -17.06
CA PHE A 141 -20.26 -2.48 -17.06
C PHE A 141 -20.29 -1.17 -17.85
N GLU A 142 -19.20 -0.86 -18.57
CA GLU A 142 -19.03 0.36 -19.36
C GLU A 142 -19.32 1.65 -18.56
N LEU A 143 -18.98 1.66 -17.27
CA LEU A 143 -19.29 2.79 -16.39
C LEU A 143 -18.42 3.98 -16.73
N ASN A 144 -19.02 5.03 -17.29
CA ASN A 144 -18.36 6.32 -17.42
C ASN A 144 -18.38 7.10 -16.09
N TYR A 145 -17.62 6.60 -15.10
CA TYR A 145 -17.50 7.23 -13.80
C TYR A 145 -16.06 7.70 -13.55
N ILE A 146 -15.81 8.97 -13.91
CA ILE A 146 -14.47 9.57 -13.97
C ILE A 146 -13.70 9.50 -12.64
N TYR A 147 -14.37 9.68 -11.51
CA TYR A 147 -13.72 9.65 -10.20
C TYR A 147 -13.19 8.26 -9.83
N LEU A 148 -13.86 7.20 -10.28
CA LEU A 148 -13.42 5.83 -10.08
C LEU A 148 -12.21 5.51 -10.96
N ALA A 149 -12.15 6.07 -12.18
CA ALA A 149 -10.98 5.99 -13.04
C ALA A 149 -9.77 6.72 -12.46
N ILE A 150 -9.96 7.97 -11.97
CA ILE A 150 -8.91 8.74 -11.29
C ILE A 150 -8.37 7.96 -10.09
N LEU A 151 -9.27 7.44 -9.24
CA LEU A 151 -8.91 6.66 -8.07
C LEU A 151 -8.09 5.42 -8.46
N ALA A 152 -8.52 4.66 -9.47
CA ALA A 152 -7.82 3.47 -9.93
C ALA A 152 -6.42 3.75 -10.46
N VAL A 153 -6.29 4.75 -11.33
CA VAL A 153 -5.03 5.17 -11.96
C VAL A 153 -4.07 5.68 -10.88
N LEU A 154 -4.48 6.64 -10.04
CA LEU A 154 -3.60 7.21 -9.02
C LEU A 154 -3.20 6.18 -7.95
N ASN A 155 -4.14 5.33 -7.50
CA ASN A 155 -3.83 4.30 -6.52
C ASN A 155 -2.82 3.28 -7.06
N SER A 156 -2.89 2.95 -8.35
CA SER A 156 -1.97 1.98 -8.96
C SER A 156 -0.51 2.45 -8.96
N ILE A 157 -0.29 3.76 -9.01
CA ILE A 157 1.04 4.36 -8.82
C ILE A 157 1.45 4.23 -7.34
N GLY A 158 0.56 4.58 -6.41
CA GLY A 158 0.81 4.50 -4.97
C GLY A 158 1.09 3.08 -4.46
N GLY A 159 0.35 2.09 -4.96
CA GLY A 159 0.49 0.68 -4.57
C GLY A 159 1.68 -0.07 -5.16
N ALA A 160 2.50 0.57 -6.00
CA ALA A 160 3.69 -0.05 -6.56
C ALA A 160 4.70 -0.45 -5.47
N GLY A 161 4.81 0.35 -4.40
CA GLY A 161 5.60 0.01 -3.23
C GLY A 161 5.12 -1.26 -2.56
N ASP A 162 3.80 -1.44 -2.44
CA ASP A 162 3.22 -2.62 -1.79
C ASP A 162 3.49 -3.90 -2.56
N ILE A 163 3.39 -3.87 -3.89
CA ILE A 163 3.75 -5.00 -4.75
C ILE A 163 5.21 -5.35 -4.52
N PHE A 164 6.07 -4.34 -4.52
CA PHE A 164 7.49 -4.53 -4.37
C PHE A 164 7.84 -5.18 -3.02
N TYR A 165 7.35 -4.63 -1.91
CA TYR A 165 7.55 -5.20 -0.58
C TYR A 165 6.93 -6.60 -0.44
N SER A 166 5.75 -6.83 -1.05
CA SER A 166 5.13 -8.15 -1.10
C SER A 166 6.02 -9.18 -1.78
N VAL A 167 6.66 -8.80 -2.90
CA VAL A 167 7.61 -9.67 -3.61
C VAL A 167 8.84 -9.96 -2.74
N LEU A 168 9.39 -8.97 -2.04
CA LEU A 168 10.51 -9.20 -1.13
C LEU A 168 10.16 -10.14 0.00
N ILE A 169 9.05 -9.90 0.69
CA ILE A 169 8.57 -10.77 1.78
C ILE A 169 8.33 -12.17 1.23
N PHE A 170 7.73 -12.27 0.04
CA PHE A 170 7.49 -13.55 -0.58
C PHE A 170 8.79 -14.31 -0.87
N SER A 171 9.84 -13.60 -1.31
CA SER A 171 11.09 -14.19 -1.77
C SER A 171 12.06 -14.52 -0.65
N GLN A 172 12.10 -13.70 0.41
CA GLN A 172 13.10 -13.80 1.47
C GLN A 172 12.57 -14.47 2.75
N VAL A 173 11.26 -14.40 3.02
CA VAL A 173 10.69 -14.85 4.29
C VAL A 173 10.08 -16.26 4.15
N PRO A 174 10.45 -17.23 4.99
CA PRO A 174 9.86 -18.58 5.00
C PRO A 174 8.35 -18.55 5.26
N LYS A 175 7.61 -19.53 4.70
CA LYS A 175 6.15 -19.61 4.82
C LYS A 175 5.64 -19.61 6.27
N ASN A 176 6.32 -20.34 7.16
CA ASN A 176 5.96 -20.45 8.57
C ASN A 176 6.63 -19.36 9.41
N SER A 177 6.45 -18.10 9.01
CA SER A 177 7.02 -16.96 9.73
C SER A 177 5.94 -15.99 10.18
N VAL A 178 6.25 -15.30 11.27
CA VAL A 178 5.56 -14.08 11.68
C VAL A 178 6.46 -12.89 11.42
N LEU A 179 5.84 -11.76 11.09
CA LEU A 179 6.55 -10.51 10.85
C LEU A 179 5.96 -9.38 11.66
N LYS A 180 6.81 -8.41 11.93
CA LYS A 180 6.47 -7.13 12.52
C LYS A 180 7.09 -6.05 11.63
N THR A 181 6.26 -5.10 11.19
CA THR A 181 6.67 -4.05 10.26
C THR A 181 6.68 -2.70 10.95
N ASP A 182 7.45 -1.75 10.44
CA ASP A 182 7.16 -0.32 10.61
C ASP A 182 7.05 0.29 9.20
N THR A 183 6.90 1.61 9.09
CA THR A 183 6.83 2.31 7.78
C THR A 183 8.07 2.16 6.89
N ALA A 184 9.18 1.60 7.39
CA ALA A 184 10.46 1.51 6.70
C ALA A 184 11.14 0.13 6.81
N ARG A 185 10.92 -0.60 7.90
CA ARG A 185 11.60 -1.86 8.23
C ARG A 185 10.61 -3.00 8.35
N VAL A 186 11.07 -4.20 8.03
CA VAL A 186 10.31 -5.44 8.15
C VAL A 186 11.19 -6.45 8.89
N PHE A 187 10.74 -6.89 10.05
CA PHE A 187 11.40 -7.94 10.84
C PHE A 187 10.58 -9.21 10.78
N TRP A 188 11.23 -10.37 10.74
CA TRP A 188 10.57 -11.66 10.68
C TRP A 188 11.28 -12.71 11.54
N LYS A 189 10.53 -13.71 11.97
CA LYS A 189 11.06 -14.93 12.60
C LYS A 189 10.20 -16.14 12.29
N GLU A 190 10.80 -17.31 12.27
CA GLU A 190 10.11 -18.59 12.07
C GLU A 190 9.33 -18.99 13.33
N VAL A 191 8.24 -19.76 13.13
CA VAL A 191 7.35 -20.26 14.18
C VAL A 191 7.16 -21.76 14.06
#